data_AF-A0AAE0HCI7-F1
#
_entry.id   AF-A0AAE0HCI7-F1
#
_cell.length_a   1.000
_cell.length_b   1.000
_cell.length_c   1.000
_cell.angle_alpha   90.00
_cell.angle_beta   90.00
_cell.angle_gamma   90.00
#
_symmetry.space_group_name_H-M   'P 1'
#
loop_
_entity.id
_entity.type
_entity.pdbx_description
1 polymer ?
#
loop_
_entity_poly.entity_id
_entity_poly.type
_entity_poly.pdbx_seq_one_letter_code
_entity_poly.pdbx_strand_id
1 'polypeptide(L)'
;MPPYPAAVAEASSTFSLYVFDLPAVTTKLKVLARHAKTPRIPFDNDRSEHHRVFSRALANVLSTEPALFTFAQIIDGLPTADVAWDRRYPGLFGDHPIEEHEDLCPGVLDRARHFREQFNPCVLSFDPKTLRVFRKASPGSQMFNIRLTELVAVAIHEICMLLFQLGLRMHRGDIDSIDQWNEEPPGVSWEFTPPRPSIFSHHGYLDHDVYPDGIADVVGYWAEDRIFGGVTVFDRESEERAPRFPPNVYFHSCRAGATHRYYQLTDHQQRSLTDFLLAEHPDPSSSPLPILADHQNVVRLNDELAILKHLYRDIWERKPPTREYLTQLIGKPRSVTDYPKHEAFIAHVNTFPTVTITPPFGSGGSRMQVASNSQGGEGGNEEVRKAEKQEGNNGGKNEA
;
A
#
# COMPACT_ATOMS: atom_id res chain seq x y z
N MET A 1 -32.44 25.09 37.90
CA MET A 1 -31.13 25.46 37.33
C MET A 1 -30.16 25.68 38.47
N PRO A 2 -29.13 24.84 38.65
CA PRO A 2 -27.98 25.17 39.47
C PRO A 2 -26.89 25.86 38.62
N PRO A 3 -26.05 26.72 39.21
CA PRO A 3 -25.00 27.44 38.48
C PRO A 3 -23.82 26.52 38.14
N TYR A 4 -23.28 26.70 36.95
CA TYR A 4 -22.04 26.11 36.46
C TYR A 4 -20.85 26.46 37.38
N PRO A 5 -19.96 25.52 37.72
CA PRO A 5 -18.69 25.85 38.37
C PRO A 5 -17.72 26.48 37.37
N ALA A 6 -17.05 27.53 37.85
CA ALA A 6 -16.09 28.34 37.12
C ALA A 6 -14.91 27.51 36.57
N ALA A 7 -14.52 27.84 35.35
CA ALA A 7 -13.36 27.28 34.67
C ALA A 7 -12.09 27.52 35.48
N VAL A 8 -11.40 26.43 35.81
CA VAL A 8 -10.04 26.46 36.33
C VAL A 8 -9.13 26.87 35.17
N ALA A 9 -8.50 28.02 35.32
CA ALA A 9 -7.45 28.50 34.42
C ALA A 9 -6.24 27.58 34.55
N GLU A 10 -6.14 26.57 33.68
CA GLU A 10 -4.90 25.84 33.48
C GLU A 10 -3.98 26.60 32.53
N ALA A 11 -2.70 26.57 32.91
CA ALA A 11 -1.63 27.36 32.37
C ALA A 11 -1.54 27.28 30.84
N SER A 12 -1.61 28.44 30.20
CA SER A 12 -1.05 28.69 28.87
C SER A 12 0.47 28.50 28.92
N SER A 13 0.91 27.24 28.86
CA SER A 13 2.24 26.91 28.37
C SER A 13 2.18 26.94 26.86
N THR A 14 2.75 28.00 26.31
CA THR A 14 2.96 28.26 24.90
C THR A 14 3.65 27.06 24.23
N PHE A 15 2.86 26.17 23.61
CA PHE A 15 3.34 25.34 22.51
C PHE A 15 3.70 26.28 21.36
N SER A 16 4.95 26.73 21.32
CA SER A 16 5.53 27.39 20.16
C SER A 16 5.54 26.37 19.01
N LEU A 17 4.51 26.44 18.18
CA LEU A 17 4.29 25.58 17.03
C LEU A 17 5.31 25.97 15.94
N TYR A 18 6.47 25.31 15.94
CA TYR A 18 7.50 25.50 14.92
C TYR A 18 6.94 25.17 13.53
N VAL A 19 6.99 26.15 12.63
CA VAL A 19 7.00 25.90 11.18
C VAL A 19 8.28 25.11 10.92
N PHE A 20 8.17 23.85 10.50
CA PHE A 20 9.33 23.08 10.12
C PHE A 20 9.94 23.68 8.85
N ASP A 21 11.17 24.19 8.93
CA ASP A 21 11.99 24.49 7.77
C ASP A 21 12.27 23.16 7.02
N LEU A 22 11.53 22.93 5.94
CA LEU A 22 11.55 21.66 5.19
C LEU A 22 12.96 21.30 4.69
N PRO A 23 13.76 22.22 4.12
CA PRO A 23 15.19 22.00 3.88
C PRO A 23 15.99 21.54 5.11
N ALA A 24 15.80 22.18 6.26
CA ALA A 24 16.52 21.81 7.48
C ALA A 24 16.09 20.43 8.01
N VAL A 25 14.79 20.12 7.98
CA VAL A 25 14.26 18.79 8.35
C VAL A 25 14.80 17.73 7.40
N THR A 26 14.75 17.96 6.10
CA THR A 26 15.28 17.05 5.09
C THR A 26 16.76 16.75 5.32
N THR A 27 17.57 17.77 5.63
CA THR A 27 18.99 17.60 5.95
C THR A 27 19.19 16.74 7.20
N LYS A 28 18.41 16.96 8.26
CA LYS A 28 18.46 16.15 9.49
C LYS A 28 18.08 14.70 9.22
N LEU A 29 17.00 14.46 8.47
CA LEU A 29 16.57 13.11 8.13
C LEU A 29 17.60 12.39 7.26
N LYS A 30 18.23 13.05 6.28
CA LYS A 30 19.35 12.47 5.51
C LYS A 30 20.50 12.01 6.41
N VAL A 31 20.86 12.83 7.40
CA VAL A 31 21.92 12.49 8.38
C VAL A 31 21.49 11.28 9.21
N LEU A 32 20.26 11.24 9.71
CA LEU A 32 19.72 10.10 10.44
C LEU A 32 19.68 8.82 9.59
N ALA A 33 19.25 8.92 8.33
CA ALA A 33 19.20 7.81 7.39
C ALA A 33 20.59 7.22 7.16
N ARG A 34 21.60 8.06 6.92
CA ARG A 34 23.00 7.63 6.81
C ARG A 34 23.51 6.98 8.09
N HIS A 35 23.21 7.56 9.25
CA HIS A 35 23.61 7.00 10.55
C HIS A 35 22.92 5.66 10.84
N ALA A 36 21.71 5.42 10.34
CA ALA A 36 21.02 4.14 10.46
C ALA A 36 21.53 3.09 9.47
N LYS A 37 21.89 3.50 8.24
CA LYS A 37 22.41 2.59 7.20
C LYS A 37 23.86 2.15 7.46
N THR A 38 24.74 3.09 7.82
CA THR A 38 26.20 2.85 7.95
C THR A 38 26.57 1.67 8.89
N PRO A 39 25.97 1.51 10.09
CA PRO A 39 26.35 0.44 11.00
C PRO A 39 25.64 -0.89 10.70
N ARG A 40 24.83 -1.00 9.64
CA ARG A 40 24.16 -2.26 9.30
C ARG A 40 25.19 -3.35 9.07
N ILE A 41 24.89 -4.55 9.57
CA ILE A 41 25.78 -5.71 9.49
C ILE A 41 25.12 -6.84 8.70
N PRO A 42 25.90 -7.67 7.99
CA PRO A 42 25.36 -8.84 7.34
C PRO A 42 24.80 -9.83 8.36
N PHE A 43 23.78 -10.59 7.95
CA PHE A 43 23.31 -11.72 8.73
C PHE A 43 24.04 -13.00 8.30
N ASP A 44 25.27 -13.13 8.81
CA ASP A 44 26.16 -14.24 8.49
C ASP A 44 25.55 -15.61 8.81
N ASN A 45 25.93 -16.61 8.01
CA ASN A 45 25.61 -18.01 8.29
C ASN A 45 26.45 -18.53 9.46
N ASP A 46 25.97 -18.24 10.66
CA ASP A 46 26.51 -18.71 11.93
C ASP A 46 26.06 -20.15 12.29
N ARG A 47 25.34 -20.83 11.38
CA ARG A 47 24.73 -22.15 11.57
C ARG A 47 23.78 -22.25 12.78
N SER A 48 23.35 -21.12 13.31
CA SER A 48 22.38 -21.09 14.42
C SER A 48 20.99 -21.49 13.95
N GLU A 49 20.14 -21.87 14.91
CA GLU A 49 18.71 -22.07 14.66
C GLU A 49 18.06 -20.78 14.12
N HIS A 50 18.42 -19.62 14.66
CA HIS A 50 17.95 -18.31 14.17
C HIS A 50 18.27 -18.08 12.70
N HIS A 51 19.50 -18.42 12.27
CA HIS A 51 19.87 -18.32 10.86
C HIS A 51 19.03 -19.24 9.99
N ARG A 52 18.90 -20.52 10.37
CA ARG A 52 18.08 -21.49 9.64
C ARG A 52 16.61 -21.04 9.51
N VAL A 53 16.02 -20.53 10.60
CA VAL A 53 14.63 -20.07 10.62
C VAL A 53 14.46 -18.83 9.75
N PHE A 54 15.35 -17.85 9.84
CA PHE A 54 15.30 -16.66 8.98
C PHE A 54 15.46 -17.01 7.50
N SER A 55 16.45 -17.84 7.14
CA SER A 55 16.65 -18.27 5.76
C SER A 55 15.44 -19.00 5.21
N ARG A 56 14.79 -19.84 6.02
CA ARG A 56 13.55 -20.52 5.66
C ARG A 56 12.40 -19.53 5.48
N ALA A 57 12.20 -18.62 6.43
CA ALA A 57 11.15 -17.61 6.35
C ALA A 57 11.28 -16.74 5.09
N LEU A 58 12.50 -16.32 4.77
CA LEU A 58 12.78 -15.58 3.55
C LEU A 58 12.50 -16.44 2.31
N ALA A 59 12.98 -17.69 2.27
CA ALA A 59 12.71 -18.61 1.17
C ALA A 59 11.21 -18.85 0.95
N ASN A 60 10.42 -18.97 2.03
CA ASN A 60 8.96 -19.12 1.96
C ASN A 60 8.32 -17.91 1.27
N VAL A 61 8.67 -16.67 1.66
CA VAL A 61 8.16 -15.46 0.99
C VAL A 61 8.61 -15.38 -0.47
N LEU A 62 9.88 -15.65 -0.75
CA LEU A 62 10.43 -15.65 -2.11
C LEU A 62 9.83 -16.72 -3.03
N SER A 63 9.25 -17.79 -2.45
CA SER A 63 8.57 -18.83 -3.21
C SER A 63 7.17 -18.44 -3.69
N THR A 64 6.60 -17.38 -3.14
CA THR A 64 5.23 -16.94 -3.45
C THR A 64 5.12 -16.32 -4.85
N GLU A 65 3.95 -16.43 -5.46
CA GLU A 65 3.65 -15.80 -6.74
C GLU A 65 3.75 -14.26 -6.70
N PRO A 66 3.23 -13.55 -5.67
CA PRO A 66 3.44 -12.10 -5.54
C PRO A 66 4.91 -11.70 -5.55
N ALA A 67 5.79 -12.44 -4.87
CA ALA A 67 7.23 -12.16 -4.88
C ALA A 67 7.83 -12.33 -6.29
N LEU A 68 7.56 -13.46 -6.95
CA LEU A 68 8.05 -13.73 -8.28
C LEU A 68 7.58 -12.66 -9.28
N PHE A 69 6.30 -12.34 -9.27
CA PHE A 69 5.70 -11.38 -10.21
C PHE A 69 6.18 -9.94 -9.95
N THR A 70 6.39 -9.56 -8.68
CA THR A 70 6.96 -8.26 -8.32
C THR A 70 8.40 -8.14 -8.81
N PHE A 71 9.22 -9.18 -8.63
CA PHE A 71 10.62 -9.17 -9.10
C PHE A 71 10.69 -9.12 -10.62
N ALA A 72 9.82 -9.87 -11.28
CA ALA A 72 9.70 -9.85 -12.73
C ALA A 72 9.41 -8.44 -13.25
N GLN A 73 8.45 -7.72 -12.67
CA GLN A 73 8.16 -6.32 -13.07
C GLN A 73 9.37 -5.40 -12.87
N ILE A 74 10.11 -5.50 -11.76
CA ILE A 74 11.33 -4.72 -11.54
C ILE A 74 12.39 -5.03 -12.60
N ILE A 75 12.55 -6.31 -12.95
CA ILE A 75 13.51 -6.77 -13.98
C ILE A 75 13.10 -6.30 -15.37
N ASP A 76 11.80 -6.32 -15.66
CA ASP A 76 11.24 -5.75 -16.90
C ASP A 76 11.53 -4.25 -16.98
N GLY A 77 11.44 -3.57 -15.84
CA GLY A 77 11.63 -2.14 -15.72
C GLY A 77 10.34 -1.34 -15.80
N LEU A 78 9.20 -2.01 -16.02
CA LEU A 78 7.86 -1.46 -15.92
C LEU A 78 6.92 -2.44 -15.19
N PRO A 79 5.98 -1.93 -14.38
CA PRO A 79 4.86 -2.74 -13.91
C PRO A 79 3.91 -3.04 -15.07
N THR A 80 3.11 -4.10 -14.97
CA THR A 80 1.98 -4.30 -15.88
C THR A 80 0.93 -3.21 -15.64
N ALA A 81 0.13 -2.86 -16.65
CA ALA A 81 -0.92 -1.84 -16.58
C ALA A 81 -1.82 -2.01 -15.34
N ASP A 82 -2.34 -3.22 -15.11
CA ASP A 82 -3.20 -3.53 -13.95
C ASP A 82 -2.53 -3.21 -12.61
N VAL A 83 -1.25 -3.55 -12.48
CA VAL A 83 -0.48 -3.27 -11.26
C VAL A 83 -0.17 -1.79 -11.12
N ALA A 84 0.10 -1.11 -12.23
CA ALA A 84 0.36 0.31 -12.27
C ALA A 84 -0.88 1.10 -11.82
N TRP A 85 -2.07 0.70 -12.27
CA TRP A 85 -3.36 1.33 -11.96
C TRP A 85 -3.98 0.89 -10.64
N ASP A 86 -3.57 -0.25 -10.07
CA ASP A 86 -4.00 -0.73 -8.76
C ASP A 86 -3.40 0.10 -7.61
N ARG A 87 -3.91 1.33 -7.50
CA ARG A 87 -3.48 2.35 -6.54
C ARG A 87 -4.66 3.06 -5.87
N ARG A 88 -4.54 3.34 -4.57
CA ARG A 88 -5.53 4.09 -3.78
C ARG A 88 -5.52 5.59 -4.07
N TYR A 89 -4.33 6.14 -4.30
CA TYR A 89 -4.15 7.55 -4.59
C TYR A 89 -3.61 7.74 -6.01
N PRO A 90 -4.01 8.83 -6.68
CA PRO A 90 -3.51 9.13 -8.01
C PRO A 90 -1.98 9.24 -8.02
N GLY A 91 -1.39 8.61 -9.01
CA GLY A 91 0.04 8.70 -9.34
C GLY A 91 0.32 8.48 -10.83
N LEU A 92 -0.73 8.18 -11.58
CA LEU A 92 -0.81 8.06 -13.03
C LEU A 92 -2.07 8.84 -13.44
N PHE A 93 -2.04 9.47 -14.60
CA PHE A 93 -3.10 10.35 -15.07
C PHE A 93 -3.16 10.33 -16.59
N GLY A 94 -4.32 10.72 -17.14
CA GLY A 94 -4.52 10.86 -18.58
C GLY A 94 -4.39 9.54 -19.33
N ASP A 95 -4.07 9.65 -20.61
CA ASP A 95 -3.85 8.52 -21.51
C ASP A 95 -2.42 7.98 -21.35
N HIS A 96 -2.08 7.57 -20.12
CA HIS A 96 -0.72 7.17 -19.78
C HIS A 96 -0.30 5.94 -20.60
N PRO A 97 0.87 5.94 -21.26
CA PRO A 97 1.32 4.85 -22.15
C PRO A 97 1.57 3.51 -21.44
N ILE A 98 1.39 3.44 -20.12
CA ILE A 98 1.49 2.20 -19.36
C ILE A 98 0.30 1.28 -19.64
N GLU A 99 -0.82 1.83 -20.14
CA GLU A 99 -1.99 1.06 -20.57
C GLU A 99 -1.64 0.02 -21.63
N GLU A 100 -0.62 0.26 -22.46
CA GLU A 100 -0.17 -0.67 -23.49
C GLU A 100 0.69 -1.82 -22.93
N HIS A 101 1.14 -1.74 -21.67
CA HIS A 101 1.99 -2.75 -21.03
C HIS A 101 1.15 -3.78 -20.24
N GLU A 102 0.31 -4.54 -20.95
CA GLU A 102 -0.58 -5.54 -20.34
C GLU A 102 0.19 -6.75 -19.77
N ASP A 103 1.20 -7.22 -20.51
CA ASP A 103 1.97 -8.42 -20.18
C ASP A 103 3.45 -8.12 -19.97
N LEU A 104 4.09 -8.90 -19.09
CA LEU A 104 5.54 -8.90 -18.93
C LEU A 104 6.26 -9.30 -20.22
N CYS A 105 7.43 -8.69 -20.48
CA CYS A 105 8.21 -9.06 -21.65
C CYS A 105 8.70 -10.52 -21.62
N PRO A 106 8.84 -11.19 -22.79
CA PRO A 106 9.30 -12.57 -22.85
C PRO A 106 10.65 -12.80 -22.14
N GLY A 107 10.72 -13.85 -21.31
CA GLY A 107 11.92 -14.27 -20.59
C GLY A 107 12.17 -13.56 -19.26
N VAL A 108 11.40 -12.52 -18.91
CA VAL A 108 11.52 -11.80 -17.64
C VAL A 108 11.21 -12.71 -16.44
N LEU A 109 10.15 -13.52 -16.53
CA LEU A 109 9.80 -14.47 -15.47
C LEU A 109 10.90 -15.51 -15.23
N ASP A 110 11.53 -16.02 -16.30
CA ASP A 110 12.63 -16.97 -16.18
C ASP A 110 13.84 -16.31 -15.52
N ARG A 111 14.11 -15.04 -15.84
CA ARG A 111 15.17 -14.25 -15.21
C ARG A 111 14.90 -14.05 -13.72
N ALA A 112 13.66 -13.76 -13.34
CA ALA A 112 13.25 -13.62 -11.94
C ALA A 112 13.40 -14.94 -11.16
N ARG A 113 13.02 -16.08 -11.76
CA ARG A 113 13.22 -17.42 -11.16
C ARG A 113 14.71 -17.72 -10.97
N HIS A 114 15.53 -17.43 -11.98
CA HIS A 114 16.97 -17.63 -11.92
C HIS A 114 17.63 -16.78 -10.83
N PHE A 115 17.25 -15.50 -10.72
CA PHE A 115 17.72 -14.63 -9.65
C PHE A 115 17.37 -15.21 -8.27
N ARG A 116 16.12 -15.64 -8.07
CA ARG A 116 15.67 -16.25 -6.82
C ARG A 116 16.49 -17.50 -6.45
N GLU A 117 16.77 -18.37 -7.41
CA GLU A 117 17.52 -19.62 -7.18
C GLU A 117 18.99 -19.39 -6.82
N GLN A 118 19.58 -18.31 -7.34
CA GLN A 118 20.97 -17.94 -7.07
C GLN A 118 21.14 -16.94 -5.93
N PHE A 119 20.04 -16.45 -5.37
CA PHE A 119 20.09 -15.39 -4.37
C PHE A 119 20.85 -15.85 -3.11
N ASN A 120 21.84 -15.05 -2.70
CA ASN A 120 22.62 -15.30 -1.51
C ASN A 120 22.21 -14.32 -0.39
N PRO A 121 21.56 -14.78 0.69
CA PRO A 121 21.15 -13.90 1.80
C PRO A 121 22.28 -13.13 2.49
N CYS A 122 23.55 -13.54 2.33
CA CYS A 122 24.69 -12.83 2.91
C CYS A 122 24.93 -11.43 2.33
N VAL A 123 24.29 -11.08 1.21
CA VAL A 123 24.37 -9.71 0.65
C VAL A 123 23.48 -8.71 1.41
N LEU A 124 22.56 -9.20 2.24
CA LEU A 124 21.62 -8.38 3.00
C LEU A 124 22.25 -7.83 4.27
N SER A 125 21.85 -6.62 4.65
CA SER A 125 22.36 -5.90 5.81
C SER A 125 21.23 -5.48 6.73
N PHE A 126 21.42 -5.63 8.05
CA PHE A 126 20.37 -5.34 9.02
C PHE A 126 20.86 -4.45 10.15
N ASP A 127 19.92 -3.76 10.78
CA ASP A 127 20.19 -3.01 11.99
C ASP A 127 20.74 -3.93 13.11
N PRO A 128 21.91 -3.62 13.70
CA PRO A 128 22.50 -4.47 14.73
C PRO A 128 21.64 -4.61 15.99
N LYS A 129 20.80 -3.63 16.33
CA LYS A 129 19.91 -3.71 17.49
C LYS A 129 18.78 -4.69 17.20
N THR A 130 18.11 -4.61 16.06
CA THR A 130 17.07 -5.56 15.64
C THR A 130 17.61 -6.99 15.57
N LEU A 131 18.76 -7.21 14.92
CA LEU A 131 19.40 -8.54 14.87
C LEU A 131 19.75 -9.09 16.26
N ARG A 132 20.25 -8.24 17.16
CA ARG A 132 20.59 -8.65 18.52
C ARG A 132 19.36 -9.07 19.30
N VAL A 133 18.24 -8.35 19.15
CA VAL A 133 16.97 -8.71 19.82
C VAL A 133 16.45 -10.02 19.26
N PHE A 134 16.47 -10.21 17.94
CA PHE A 134 16.09 -11.47 17.29
C PHE A 134 16.91 -12.66 17.82
N ARG A 135 18.25 -12.55 17.81
CA ARG A 135 19.17 -13.60 18.29
C ARG A 135 19.01 -13.94 19.77
N LYS A 136 18.57 -12.99 20.60
CA LYS A 136 18.35 -13.21 22.04
C LYS A 136 16.96 -13.77 22.35
N ALA A 137 15.98 -13.55 21.48
CA ALA A 137 14.63 -14.03 21.69
C ALA A 137 14.58 -15.55 21.51
N SER A 138 13.86 -16.23 22.40
CA SER A 138 13.63 -17.68 22.29
C SER A 138 12.81 -17.98 21.04
N PRO A 139 13.19 -18.98 20.22
CA PRO A 139 12.38 -19.43 19.09
C PRO A 139 10.93 -19.70 19.49
N GLY A 140 9.99 -19.26 18.66
CA GLY A 140 8.55 -19.37 18.90
C GLY A 140 7.96 -18.36 19.90
N SER A 141 8.78 -17.56 20.59
CA SER A 141 8.26 -16.46 21.42
C SER A 141 7.67 -15.34 20.55
N GLN A 142 6.73 -14.56 21.10
CA GLN A 142 6.14 -13.41 20.38
C GLN A 142 7.21 -12.40 19.94
N MET A 143 8.22 -12.14 20.78
CA MET A 143 9.34 -11.26 20.42
C MET A 143 10.15 -11.82 19.25
N PHE A 144 10.43 -13.12 19.25
CA PHE A 144 11.12 -13.77 18.13
C PHE A 144 10.31 -13.65 16.84
N ASN A 145 9.00 -13.93 16.89
CA ASN A 145 8.13 -13.90 15.71
C ASN A 145 8.03 -12.50 15.11
N ILE A 146 7.85 -11.46 15.93
CA ILE A 146 7.78 -10.08 15.44
C ILE A 146 9.11 -9.62 14.84
N ARG A 147 10.25 -9.98 15.45
CA ARG A 147 11.56 -9.64 14.86
C ARG A 147 11.87 -10.43 13.60
N LEU A 148 11.40 -11.67 13.50
CA LEU A 148 11.48 -12.44 12.27
C LEU A 148 10.73 -11.71 11.14
N THR A 149 9.49 -11.28 11.40
CA THR A 149 8.69 -10.48 10.44
C THR A 149 9.41 -9.19 10.04
N GLU A 150 9.99 -8.47 11.01
CA GLU A 150 10.77 -7.24 10.73
C GLU A 150 11.98 -7.50 9.83
N LEU A 151 12.77 -8.54 10.12
CA LEU A 151 13.93 -8.90 9.31
C LEU A 151 13.51 -9.37 7.91
N VAL A 152 12.41 -10.11 7.78
CA VAL A 152 11.90 -10.56 6.48
C VAL A 152 11.40 -9.38 5.65
N ALA A 153 10.71 -8.40 6.25
CA ALA A 153 10.29 -7.19 5.56
C ALA A 153 11.50 -6.37 5.05
N VAL A 154 12.52 -6.17 5.90
CA VAL A 154 13.78 -5.51 5.51
C VAL A 154 14.49 -6.27 4.38
N ALA A 155 14.53 -7.60 4.46
CA ALA A 155 15.16 -8.43 3.45
C ALA A 155 14.47 -8.27 2.08
N ILE A 156 13.14 -8.34 2.04
CA ILE A 156 12.39 -8.14 0.79
C ILE A 156 12.61 -6.74 0.22
N HIS A 157 12.58 -5.71 1.07
CA HIS A 157 12.90 -4.35 0.67
C HIS A 157 14.28 -4.25 0.01
N GLU A 158 15.33 -4.75 0.68
CA GLU A 158 16.70 -4.71 0.17
C GLU A 158 16.87 -5.54 -1.11
N ILE A 159 16.22 -6.70 -1.23
CA ILE A 159 16.26 -7.52 -2.46
C ILE A 159 15.70 -6.73 -3.65
N CYS A 160 14.57 -6.06 -3.48
CA CYS A 160 13.93 -5.31 -4.56
C CYS A 160 14.72 -4.06 -4.94
N MET A 161 15.28 -3.37 -3.94
CA MET A 161 16.24 -2.28 -4.13
C MET A 161 17.46 -2.75 -4.95
N LEU A 162 18.07 -3.89 -4.58
CA LEU A 162 19.21 -4.47 -5.31
C LEU A 162 18.84 -4.85 -6.74
N LEU A 163 17.69 -5.50 -6.95
CA LEU A 163 17.18 -5.85 -8.29
C LEU A 163 17.01 -4.62 -9.18
N PHE A 164 16.45 -3.54 -8.63
CA PHE A 164 16.29 -2.28 -9.36
C PHE A 164 17.65 -1.67 -9.72
N GLN A 165 18.60 -1.67 -8.78
CA GLN A 165 19.95 -1.14 -9.00
C GLN A 165 20.76 -1.94 -10.04
N LEU A 166 20.44 -3.21 -10.28
CA LEU A 166 21.05 -3.97 -11.39
C LEU A 166 20.69 -3.40 -12.76
N GLY A 167 19.61 -2.61 -12.86
CA GLY A 167 19.24 -1.88 -14.07
C GLY A 167 18.97 -2.76 -15.28
N LEU A 168 18.44 -3.98 -15.07
CA LEU A 168 18.26 -4.97 -16.15
C LEU A 168 17.31 -4.47 -17.25
N ARG A 169 16.24 -3.76 -16.87
CA ARG A 169 15.31 -3.02 -17.77
C ARG A 169 15.02 -3.76 -19.08
N MET A 170 14.50 -4.98 -18.96
CA MET A 170 14.31 -5.88 -20.11
C MET A 170 13.17 -5.49 -21.05
N HIS A 171 12.32 -4.54 -20.67
CA HIS A 171 11.20 -4.08 -21.46
C HIS A 171 11.67 -3.52 -22.81
N ARG A 172 10.96 -3.93 -23.87
CA ARG A 172 11.26 -3.49 -25.24
C ARG A 172 10.48 -2.23 -25.57
N GLY A 173 11.03 -1.08 -25.19
CA GLY A 173 10.39 0.20 -25.42
C GLY A 173 11.12 1.33 -24.72
N ASP A 174 10.59 2.54 -24.86
CA ASP A 174 11.09 3.70 -24.14
C ASP A 174 10.50 3.72 -22.72
N ILE A 175 11.17 3.03 -21.81
CA ILE A 175 10.78 2.98 -20.40
C ILE A 175 10.83 4.39 -19.79
N ASP A 176 11.77 5.25 -20.20
CA ASP A 176 11.93 6.57 -19.59
C ASP A 176 10.74 7.48 -19.93
N SER A 177 10.20 7.42 -21.16
CA SER A 177 8.99 8.18 -21.52
C SER A 177 7.74 7.68 -20.79
N ILE A 178 7.67 6.40 -20.45
CA ILE A 178 6.56 5.82 -19.67
C ILE A 178 6.72 6.19 -18.18
N ASP A 179 7.91 6.03 -17.60
CA ASP A 179 8.18 6.28 -16.18
C ASP A 179 8.10 7.77 -15.82
N GLN A 180 8.52 8.65 -16.73
CA GLN A 180 8.53 10.10 -16.56
C GLN A 180 7.40 10.80 -17.32
N TRP A 181 6.34 10.05 -17.65
CA TRP A 181 5.19 10.60 -18.37
C TRP A 181 4.61 11.82 -17.65
N ASN A 182 4.45 12.90 -18.39
CA ASN A 182 3.85 14.12 -17.89
C ASN A 182 2.96 14.72 -18.99
N GLU A 183 1.66 14.55 -18.84
CA GLU A 183 0.66 15.26 -19.64
C GLU A 183 0.23 16.50 -18.86
N GLU A 184 0.35 17.69 -19.45
CA GLU A 184 -0.22 18.90 -18.86
C GLU A 184 -1.75 18.73 -18.78
N PRO A 185 -2.36 18.66 -17.58
CA PRO A 185 -3.79 18.41 -17.51
C PRO A 185 -4.56 19.59 -18.11
N PRO A 186 -5.51 19.35 -19.03
CA PRO A 186 -6.30 20.42 -19.62
C PRO A 186 -7.24 21.03 -18.56
N GLY A 187 -6.87 22.20 -18.03
CA GLY A 187 -7.80 23.12 -17.36
C GLY A 187 -8.34 22.69 -15.99
N VAL A 188 -7.76 21.71 -15.31
CA VAL A 188 -8.16 21.31 -13.95
C VAL A 188 -7.06 21.61 -12.94
N SER A 189 -7.41 22.37 -11.90
CA SER A 189 -6.54 22.90 -10.84
C SER A 189 -5.92 21.86 -9.89
N TRP A 190 -5.64 20.63 -10.34
CA TRP A 190 -4.91 19.63 -9.55
C TRP A 190 -3.40 19.92 -9.53
N GLU A 191 -3.02 21.20 -9.43
CA GLU A 191 -1.69 21.80 -9.67
C GLU A 191 -0.53 21.27 -8.79
N PHE A 192 -0.70 20.26 -7.94
CA PHE A 192 0.31 19.94 -6.92
C PHE A 192 0.51 18.45 -6.63
N THR A 193 0.29 17.54 -7.59
CA THR A 193 0.90 16.21 -7.46
C THR A 193 2.24 16.22 -8.17
N PRO A 194 3.37 16.39 -7.47
CA PRO A 194 4.68 16.33 -8.11
C PRO A 194 4.83 14.96 -8.80
N PRO A 195 5.51 14.90 -9.96
CA PRO A 195 5.76 13.65 -10.66
C PRO A 195 6.41 12.66 -9.69
N ARG A 196 5.95 11.41 -9.75
CA ARG A 196 6.50 10.36 -8.89
C ARG A 196 7.94 10.10 -9.35
N PRO A 197 8.89 9.83 -8.43
CA PRO A 197 10.29 9.58 -8.81
C PRO A 197 10.48 8.26 -9.56
N SER A 198 9.48 7.38 -9.51
CA SER A 198 9.37 6.17 -10.32
C SER A 198 7.91 5.71 -10.33
N ILE A 199 7.50 5.01 -11.38
CA ILE A 199 6.25 4.29 -11.53
C ILE A 199 6.09 3.22 -10.45
N PHE A 200 7.20 2.60 -10.02
CA PHE A 200 7.29 1.69 -8.89
C PHE A 200 7.29 2.45 -7.56
N SER A 201 6.17 3.09 -7.23
CA SER A 201 6.07 3.94 -6.04
C SER A 201 4.92 3.58 -5.11
N HIS A 202 5.16 3.74 -3.81
CA HIS A 202 4.10 3.77 -2.81
C HIS A 202 3.74 5.23 -2.50
N HIS A 203 2.45 5.55 -2.40
CA HIS A 203 2.01 6.94 -2.28
C HIS A 203 2.57 7.68 -1.04
N GLY A 204 2.79 6.95 0.06
CA GLY A 204 3.35 7.46 1.31
C GLY A 204 4.85 7.29 1.53
N TYR A 205 5.62 6.78 0.55
CA TYR A 205 7.08 6.58 0.67
C TYR A 205 7.80 7.09 -0.58
N LEU A 206 7.92 8.41 -0.68
CA LEU A 206 8.47 9.10 -1.87
C LEU A 206 9.70 9.96 -1.58
N ASP A 207 10.15 10.00 -0.32
CA ASP A 207 11.22 10.89 0.17
C ASP A 207 12.61 10.35 -0.25
N HIS A 208 12.77 10.02 -1.54
CA HIS A 208 14.01 9.52 -2.15
C HIS A 208 15.19 10.49 -1.97
N ASP A 209 14.93 11.77 -1.72
CA ASP A 209 15.96 12.74 -1.36
C ASP A 209 16.53 12.50 0.04
N VAL A 210 15.76 11.87 0.94
CA VAL A 210 16.16 11.47 2.31
C VAL A 210 16.79 10.07 2.33
N TYR A 211 16.28 9.16 1.50
CA TYR A 211 16.61 7.74 1.58
C TYR A 211 18.09 7.44 1.25
N PRO A 212 18.73 6.48 1.96
CA PRO A 212 20.15 6.16 1.75
C PRO A 212 20.49 5.72 0.33
N ASP A 213 19.60 4.93 -0.29
CA ASP A 213 19.73 4.35 -1.62
C ASP A 213 18.78 5.04 -2.65
N GLY A 214 18.20 6.18 -2.25
CA GLY A 214 17.47 7.09 -3.13
C GLY A 214 16.18 6.49 -3.69
N ILE A 215 16.05 6.49 -5.02
CA ILE A 215 14.87 5.95 -5.72
C ILE A 215 14.77 4.44 -5.49
N ALA A 216 15.88 3.73 -5.29
CA ALA A 216 15.84 2.29 -5.07
C ALA A 216 15.08 1.91 -3.77
N ASP A 217 15.15 2.74 -2.73
CA ASP A 217 14.33 2.57 -1.52
C ASP A 217 12.83 2.78 -1.83
N VAL A 218 12.46 3.72 -2.73
CA VAL A 218 11.06 3.92 -3.17
C VAL A 218 10.52 2.64 -3.81
N VAL A 219 11.32 2.00 -4.67
CA VAL A 219 10.99 0.72 -5.31
C VAL A 219 10.87 -0.39 -4.27
N GLY A 220 11.75 -0.41 -3.26
CA GLY A 220 11.68 -1.34 -2.13
C GLY A 220 10.34 -1.23 -1.39
N TYR A 221 9.87 -0.03 -1.09
CA TYR A 221 8.57 0.18 -0.44
C TYR A 221 7.39 -0.22 -1.32
N TRP A 222 7.44 0.10 -2.62
CA TRP A 222 6.43 -0.38 -3.56
C TRP A 222 6.37 -1.91 -3.59
N ALA A 223 7.53 -2.57 -3.62
CA ALA A 223 7.60 -4.02 -3.66
C ALA A 223 7.11 -4.68 -2.36
N GLU A 224 7.41 -4.09 -1.20
CA GLU A 224 6.82 -4.53 0.07
C GLU A 224 5.30 -4.49 0.02
N ASP A 225 4.72 -3.39 -0.47
CA ASP A 225 3.27 -3.30 -0.66
C ASP A 225 2.78 -4.36 -1.64
N ARG A 226 3.50 -4.61 -2.75
CA ARG A 226 3.11 -5.63 -3.72
C ARG A 226 3.09 -7.04 -3.13
N ILE A 227 4.11 -7.39 -2.35
CA ILE A 227 4.35 -8.73 -1.82
C ILE A 227 3.56 -8.98 -0.53
N PHE A 228 3.67 -8.08 0.45
CA PHE A 228 3.01 -8.26 1.75
C PHE A 228 1.58 -7.75 1.77
N GLY A 229 1.18 -6.85 0.87
CA GLY A 229 -0.10 -6.14 0.91
C GLY A 229 -0.02 -4.76 1.60
N GLY A 230 1.16 -4.38 2.06
CA GLY A 230 1.48 -3.03 2.52
C GLY A 230 2.93 -2.93 2.99
N VAL A 231 3.44 -1.71 3.11
CA VAL A 231 4.73 -1.47 3.77
C VAL A 231 4.62 -1.84 5.24
N THR A 232 5.56 -2.65 5.73
CA THR A 232 5.54 -3.17 7.10
C THR A 232 6.19 -2.18 8.06
N VAL A 233 5.43 -1.69 9.04
CA VAL A 233 5.92 -0.79 10.09
C VAL A 233 5.54 -1.27 11.48
N PHE A 234 6.22 -0.73 12.49
CA PHE A 234 6.10 -1.16 13.88
C PHE A 234 5.75 0.01 14.79
N ASP A 235 4.99 -0.27 15.84
CA ASP A 235 4.73 0.68 16.92
C ASP A 235 5.95 0.85 17.83
N ARG A 236 6.82 1.78 17.46
CA ARG A 236 8.05 2.07 18.22
C ARG A 236 7.77 2.77 19.53
N GLU A 237 6.66 3.51 19.65
CA GLU A 237 6.26 4.16 20.91
C GLU A 237 5.99 3.11 22.00
N SER A 238 5.27 2.05 21.64
CA SER A 238 5.00 0.92 22.54
C SER A 238 6.28 0.13 22.85
N GLU A 239 7.16 -0.08 21.87
CA GLU A 239 8.46 -0.72 22.07
C GLU A 239 9.34 0.04 23.08
N GLU A 240 9.39 1.37 22.97
CA GLU A 240 10.16 2.24 23.87
C GLU A 240 9.62 2.23 25.29
N ARG A 241 8.29 2.31 25.45
CA ARG A 241 7.63 2.30 26.76
C ARG A 241 7.69 0.94 27.45
N ALA A 242 7.63 -0.14 26.68
CA ALA A 242 7.55 -1.49 27.22
C ALA A 242 8.51 -2.46 26.47
N PRO A 243 9.85 -2.32 26.62
CA PRO A 243 10.83 -3.04 25.79
C PRO A 243 10.83 -4.56 25.91
N ARG A 244 10.13 -5.10 26.92
CA ARG A 244 9.97 -6.55 27.13
C ARG A 244 8.86 -7.16 26.27
N PHE A 245 7.99 -6.33 25.69
CA PHE A 245 6.88 -6.74 24.85
C PHE A 245 7.18 -6.35 23.40
N PRO A 246 6.83 -7.20 22.42
CA PRO A 246 7.04 -6.86 21.03
C PRO A 246 6.10 -5.74 20.58
N PRO A 247 6.53 -4.90 19.62
CA PRO A 247 5.65 -3.90 19.03
C PRO A 247 4.53 -4.54 18.22
N ASN A 248 3.42 -3.82 18.09
CA ASN A 248 2.37 -4.17 17.14
C ASN A 248 2.85 -3.97 15.70
N VAL A 249 2.39 -4.82 14.78
CA VAL A 249 2.69 -4.75 13.34
C VAL A 249 1.55 -4.04 12.62
N TYR A 250 1.91 -3.09 11.78
CA TYR A 250 1.00 -2.35 10.92
C TYR A 250 1.42 -2.46 9.47
N PHE A 251 0.46 -2.57 8.58
CA PHE A 251 0.68 -2.44 7.15
C PHE A 251 0.13 -1.12 6.64
N HIS A 252 0.81 -0.54 5.66
CA HIS A 252 0.36 0.63 4.91
C HIS A 252 0.23 0.24 3.44
N SER A 253 -1.01 0.07 2.99
CA SER A 253 -1.29 -0.38 1.62
C SER A 253 -1.46 0.81 0.68
N CYS A 254 -1.01 0.66 -0.57
CA CYS A 254 -1.38 1.58 -1.65
C CYS A 254 -2.40 1.01 -2.64
N ARG A 255 -3.06 -0.12 -2.35
CA ARG A 255 -4.00 -0.80 -3.26
C ARG A 255 -5.33 -0.06 -3.45
N ALA A 256 -5.88 -0.07 -4.68
CA ALA A 256 -7.11 0.68 -5.00
C ALA A 256 -8.30 0.28 -4.12
N GLY A 257 -8.44 -1.01 -3.85
CA GLY A 257 -9.48 -1.60 -3.00
C GLY A 257 -9.16 -1.63 -1.49
N ALA A 258 -7.99 -1.14 -1.06
CA ALA A 258 -7.59 -1.15 0.34
C ALA A 258 -7.73 0.24 0.99
N THR A 259 -7.71 0.25 2.33
CA THR A 259 -7.59 1.48 3.11
C THR A 259 -6.25 2.15 2.83
N HIS A 260 -6.26 3.47 2.65
CA HIS A 260 -5.01 4.26 2.58
C HIS A 260 -4.35 4.47 3.95
N ARG A 261 -5.07 4.14 5.01
CA ARG A 261 -4.62 4.32 6.40
C ARG A 261 -3.75 3.14 6.81
N TYR A 262 -2.82 3.37 7.73
CA TYR A 262 -2.11 2.30 8.43
C TYR A 262 -3.13 1.45 9.17
N TYR A 263 -3.02 0.14 9.08
CA TYR A 263 -3.91 -0.79 9.77
C TYR A 263 -3.10 -1.81 10.55
N GLN A 264 -3.45 -1.98 11.83
CA GLN A 264 -2.83 -3.00 12.66
C GLN A 264 -3.25 -4.37 12.15
N LEU A 265 -2.30 -5.28 11.96
CA LEU A 265 -2.62 -6.67 11.65
C LEU A 265 -3.37 -7.30 12.82
N THR A 266 -4.45 -8.02 12.52
CA THR A 266 -5.19 -8.77 13.54
C THR A 266 -4.35 -9.91 14.10
N ASP A 267 -4.68 -10.41 15.29
CA ASP A 267 -4.01 -11.58 15.86
C ASP A 267 -4.06 -12.79 14.91
N HIS A 268 -5.15 -12.93 14.14
CA HIS A 268 -5.28 -13.97 13.14
C HIS A 268 -4.31 -13.76 11.96
N GLN A 269 -4.23 -12.55 11.42
CA GLN A 269 -3.29 -12.22 10.33
C GLN A 269 -1.83 -12.39 10.78
N GLN A 270 -1.48 -11.90 11.98
CA GLN A 270 -0.12 -12.05 12.52
C GLN A 270 0.26 -13.52 12.75
N ARG A 271 -0.66 -14.33 13.29
CA ARG A 271 -0.44 -15.77 13.44
C ARG A 271 -0.29 -16.47 12.10
N SER A 272 -1.20 -16.22 11.16
CA SER A 272 -1.14 -16.83 9.81
C SER A 272 0.17 -16.51 9.10
N LEU A 273 0.61 -15.25 9.18
CA LEU A 273 1.91 -14.83 8.65
C LEU A 273 3.06 -15.56 9.35
N THR A 274 3.07 -15.60 10.68
CA THR A 274 4.12 -16.26 11.46
C THR A 274 4.17 -17.75 11.16
N ASP A 275 3.03 -18.43 11.12
CA ASP A 275 2.92 -19.86 10.84
C ASP A 275 3.47 -20.16 9.43
N PHE A 276 3.13 -19.32 8.44
CA PHE A 276 3.69 -19.42 7.09
C PHE A 276 5.21 -19.20 7.05
N LEU A 277 5.73 -18.19 7.76
CA LEU A 277 7.18 -17.93 7.84
C LEU A 277 7.94 -19.07 8.52
N LEU A 278 7.32 -19.74 9.50
CA LEU A 278 7.94 -20.82 10.25
C LEU A 278 7.77 -22.20 9.60
N ALA A 279 6.78 -22.37 8.71
CA ALA A 279 6.44 -23.63 8.08
C ALA A 279 7.63 -24.29 7.37
N GLU A 280 7.74 -25.60 7.53
CA GLU A 280 8.69 -26.43 6.79
C GLU A 280 8.02 -26.87 5.48
N HIS A 281 8.47 -26.30 4.36
CA HIS A 281 7.93 -26.55 3.02
C HIS A 281 6.43 -26.24 2.89
N PRO A 282 5.99 -24.98 3.14
CA PRO A 282 4.59 -24.61 2.94
C PRO A 282 4.20 -24.77 1.47
N ASP A 283 2.96 -25.17 1.22
CA ASP A 283 2.36 -25.06 -0.10
C ASP A 283 2.27 -23.57 -0.46
N PRO A 284 2.81 -23.11 -1.61
CA PRO A 284 2.67 -21.71 -2.04
C PRO A 284 1.22 -21.22 -2.03
N SER A 285 0.23 -22.08 -2.31
CA SER A 285 -1.19 -21.68 -2.27
C SER A 285 -1.75 -21.46 -0.86
N SER A 286 -1.03 -21.90 0.18
CA SER A 286 -1.35 -21.66 1.59
C SER A 286 -0.79 -20.33 2.12
N SER A 287 -0.07 -19.59 1.29
CA SER A 287 0.48 -18.28 1.64
C SER A 287 -0.64 -17.30 2.03
N PRO A 288 -0.52 -16.61 3.19
CA PRO A 288 -1.44 -15.54 3.56
C PRO A 288 -1.15 -14.23 2.81
N LEU A 289 -0.10 -14.19 2.00
CA LEU A 289 0.34 -12.99 1.29
C LEU A 289 -0.31 -12.87 -0.10
N PRO A 290 -0.73 -11.65 -0.52
CA PRO A 290 -0.69 -10.40 0.24
C PRO A 290 -1.80 -10.32 1.30
N ILE A 291 -1.50 -9.76 2.47
CA ILE A 291 -2.48 -9.48 3.53
C ILE A 291 -3.00 -8.06 3.31
N LEU A 292 -4.28 -7.95 2.95
CA LEU A 292 -4.98 -6.66 2.84
C LEU A 292 -5.89 -6.44 4.05
N ALA A 293 -6.13 -5.17 4.38
CA ALA A 293 -7.04 -4.81 5.45
C ALA A 293 -8.48 -5.23 5.12
N ASP A 294 -9.17 -5.78 6.11
CA ASP A 294 -10.61 -6.03 6.06
C ASP A 294 -11.34 -5.25 7.18
N HIS A 295 -12.61 -5.56 7.37
CA HIS A 295 -13.46 -4.96 8.40
C HIS A 295 -13.03 -5.31 9.83
N GLN A 296 -12.27 -6.39 10.04
CA GLN A 296 -11.74 -6.81 11.34
C GLN A 296 -10.50 -5.99 11.73
N ASN A 297 -9.80 -5.39 10.77
CA ASN A 297 -8.72 -4.43 11.03
C ASN A 297 -9.28 -3.09 11.53
N VAL A 298 -9.78 -3.06 12.77
CA VAL A 298 -10.46 -1.87 13.34
C VAL A 298 -9.50 -0.77 13.81
N VAL A 299 -8.27 -1.13 14.19
CA VAL A 299 -7.24 -0.16 14.61
C VAL A 299 -6.56 0.39 13.37
N ARG A 300 -6.94 1.63 13.02
CA ARG A 300 -6.41 2.33 11.84
C ARG A 300 -5.95 3.74 12.16
N LEU A 301 -4.77 4.10 11.64
CA LEU A 301 -4.18 5.43 11.80
C LEU A 301 -4.03 6.10 10.45
N ASN A 302 -4.39 7.38 10.37
CA ASN A 302 -4.13 8.14 9.15
C ASN A 302 -2.63 8.24 8.91
N ASP A 303 -2.21 8.37 7.64
CA ASP A 303 -0.79 8.41 7.30
C ASP A 303 -0.05 9.55 8.02
N GLU A 304 -0.73 10.67 8.25
CA GLU A 304 -0.13 11.90 8.76
C GLU A 304 0.17 11.82 10.24
N LEU A 305 -0.66 11.06 10.94
CA LEU A 305 -0.50 10.84 12.36
C LEU A 305 0.40 9.65 12.66
N ALA A 306 0.65 8.78 11.68
CA ALA A 306 1.44 7.57 11.87
C ALA A 306 2.86 7.89 12.37
N ILE A 307 3.55 8.87 11.75
CA ILE A 307 4.89 9.26 12.20
C ILE A 307 4.88 9.90 13.59
N LEU A 308 3.85 10.69 13.91
CA LEU A 308 3.67 11.31 15.23
C LEU A 308 3.32 10.30 16.32
N LYS A 309 2.81 9.13 15.94
CA LYS A 309 2.54 7.97 16.80
C LYS A 309 3.66 6.92 16.77
N HIS A 310 4.81 7.29 16.22
CA HIS A 310 5.99 6.46 16.06
C HIS A 310 5.72 5.13 15.35
N LEU A 311 4.77 5.12 14.40
CA LEU A 311 4.56 4.00 13.50
C LEU A 311 5.51 4.14 12.33
N TYR A 312 6.66 3.49 12.41
CA TYR A 312 7.67 3.45 11.37
C TYR A 312 8.57 2.23 11.57
N ARG A 313 9.22 1.77 10.50
CA ARG A 313 10.31 0.82 10.66
C ARG A 313 11.60 1.58 10.97
N ASP A 314 11.94 2.57 10.16
CA ASP A 314 13.00 3.55 10.39
C ASP A 314 12.44 4.98 10.60
N ILE A 315 13.03 5.77 11.50
CA ILE A 315 12.48 7.11 11.84
C ILE A 315 12.53 8.12 10.67
N TRP A 316 13.37 7.85 9.67
CA TRP A 316 13.63 8.73 8.53
C TRP A 316 12.82 8.39 7.28
N GLU A 317 11.95 7.37 7.33
CA GLU A 317 11.21 6.87 6.15
C GLU A 317 10.23 7.89 5.55
N ARG A 318 9.82 8.88 6.33
CA ARG A 318 8.85 9.90 5.93
C ARG A 318 9.22 11.24 6.55
N LYS A 319 9.01 12.32 5.79
CA LYS A 319 8.99 13.67 6.37
C LYS A 319 7.75 13.87 7.25
N PRO A 320 7.84 14.65 8.33
CA PRO A 320 6.67 15.01 9.12
C PRO A 320 5.68 15.81 8.25
N PRO A 321 4.37 15.68 8.50
CA PRO A 321 3.36 16.42 7.74
C PRO A 321 3.52 17.94 7.96
N THR A 322 3.28 18.72 6.90
CA THR A 322 3.23 20.19 7.01
C THR A 322 1.93 20.64 7.67
N ARG A 323 1.91 21.85 8.23
CA ARG A 323 0.71 22.41 8.86
C ARG A 323 -0.41 22.61 7.85
N GLU A 324 -0.06 23.05 6.66
CA GLU A 324 -0.97 23.27 5.54
C GLU A 324 -1.64 21.94 5.16
N TYR A 325 -0.85 20.86 5.07
CA TYR A 325 -1.36 19.53 4.78
C TYR A 325 -2.32 19.04 5.88
N LEU A 326 -1.94 19.16 7.16
CA LEU A 326 -2.81 18.83 8.29
C LEU A 326 -4.13 19.61 8.28
N THR A 327 -4.12 20.87 7.85
CA THR A 327 -5.31 21.71 7.76
C THR A 327 -6.27 21.25 6.66
N GLN A 328 -5.73 20.88 5.49
CA GLN A 328 -6.53 20.36 4.38
C GLN A 328 -7.23 19.03 4.73
N LEU A 329 -6.61 18.21 5.57
CA LEU A 329 -7.13 16.90 5.95
C LEU A 329 -8.37 16.94 6.83
N ILE A 330 -8.50 17.98 7.67
CA ILE A 330 -9.66 18.14 8.56
C ILE A 330 -10.96 18.29 7.75
N GLY A 331 -10.88 18.82 6.53
CA GLY A 331 -12.03 19.03 5.64
C GLY A 331 -12.43 17.83 4.78
N LYS A 332 -11.66 16.73 4.75
CA LYS A 332 -11.95 15.61 3.83
C LYS A 332 -13.12 14.74 4.31
N PRO A 333 -14.08 14.38 3.41
CA PRO A 333 -15.13 13.41 3.71
C PRO A 333 -14.56 12.06 4.16
N ARG A 334 -15.26 11.37 5.06
CA ARG A 334 -14.80 10.11 5.67
C ARG A 334 -15.66 8.94 5.20
N SER A 335 -15.02 7.89 4.67
CA SER A 335 -15.67 6.67 4.18
C SER A 335 -15.68 5.56 5.25
N VAL A 336 -16.53 4.53 5.09
CA VAL A 336 -16.46 3.30 5.91
C VAL A 336 -15.19 2.49 5.63
N THR A 337 -14.73 2.48 4.38
CA THR A 337 -13.50 1.79 3.94
C THR A 337 -12.28 2.31 4.64
N ASP A 338 -12.24 3.58 5.03
CA ASP A 338 -11.12 4.18 5.75
C ASP A 338 -11.43 4.33 7.26
N TYR A 339 -12.70 4.56 7.63
CA TYR A 339 -13.16 4.74 9.01
C TYR A 339 -14.27 3.73 9.35
N PRO A 340 -13.93 2.47 9.67
CA PRO A 340 -14.91 1.40 9.88
C PRO A 340 -15.88 1.74 11.03
N LYS A 341 -15.41 2.46 12.05
CA LYS A 341 -16.24 2.98 13.15
C LYS A 341 -17.38 3.92 12.72
N HIS A 342 -17.35 4.46 11.51
CA HIS A 342 -18.42 5.31 10.98
C HIS A 342 -19.50 4.51 10.26
N GLU A 343 -19.39 3.18 10.15
CA GLU A 343 -20.39 2.32 9.52
C GLU A 343 -21.78 2.53 10.11
N ALA A 344 -21.90 2.49 11.44
CA ALA A 344 -23.17 2.73 12.11
C ALA A 344 -23.73 4.15 11.86
N PHE A 345 -22.85 5.16 11.80
CA PHE A 345 -23.25 6.54 11.51
C PHE A 345 -23.70 6.70 10.05
N ILE A 346 -22.96 6.14 9.09
CA ILE A 346 -23.30 6.20 7.66
C ILE A 346 -24.56 5.39 7.36
N ALA A 347 -24.71 4.20 7.95
CA ALA A 347 -25.93 3.42 7.87
C ALA A 347 -27.13 4.21 8.40
N HIS A 348 -26.97 4.88 9.55
CA HIS A 348 -28.00 5.75 10.11
C HIS A 348 -28.29 6.96 9.22
N VAL A 349 -27.28 7.63 8.67
CA VAL A 349 -27.46 8.76 7.74
C VAL A 349 -28.23 8.33 6.50
N ASN A 350 -27.94 7.15 5.96
CA ASN A 350 -28.62 6.60 4.79
C ASN A 350 -30.09 6.19 5.07
N THR A 351 -30.53 6.16 6.34
CA THR A 351 -31.95 6.00 6.67
C THR A 351 -32.74 7.30 6.60
N PHE A 352 -32.08 8.46 6.50
CA PHE A 352 -32.80 9.72 6.31
C PHE A 352 -33.35 9.83 4.89
N PRO A 353 -34.60 10.30 4.70
CA PRO A 353 -35.15 10.51 3.39
C PRO A 353 -34.34 11.57 2.64
N THR A 354 -33.99 11.29 1.38
CA THR A 354 -33.25 12.22 0.52
C THR A 354 -34.07 13.50 0.33
N VAL A 355 -33.69 14.57 1.01
CA VAL A 355 -34.31 15.89 0.79
C VAL A 355 -33.75 16.44 -0.51
N THR A 356 -34.59 16.54 -1.53
CA THR A 356 -34.26 17.30 -2.75
C THR A 356 -34.03 18.75 -2.35
N ILE A 357 -32.76 19.16 -2.24
CA ILE A 357 -32.42 20.55 -1.99
C ILE A 357 -32.62 21.31 -3.30
N THR A 358 -33.78 21.95 -3.45
CA THR A 358 -33.99 22.94 -4.50
C THR A 358 -33.15 24.18 -4.15
N PRO A 359 -32.26 24.67 -5.04
CA PRO A 359 -31.44 25.83 -4.74
C PRO A 359 -32.31 27.08 -4.55
N PRO A 360 -32.01 27.96 -3.57
CA PRO A 360 -32.84 29.10 -3.28
C PRO A 360 -32.38 30.29 -4.12
N PHE A 361 -32.86 30.43 -5.36
CA PHE A 361 -32.95 31.74 -5.98
C PHE A 361 -34.17 31.85 -6.88
N GLY A 362 -35.12 32.67 -6.44
CA GLY A 362 -36.10 33.26 -7.34
C GLY A 362 -35.44 34.37 -8.14
N SER A 363 -35.41 34.21 -9.45
CA SER A 363 -35.58 35.31 -10.39
C SER A 363 -36.62 34.88 -11.42
N GLY A 364 -37.69 35.67 -11.53
CA GLY A 364 -38.82 35.36 -12.39
C GLY A 364 -38.47 35.43 -13.87
N GLY A 365 -39.12 34.60 -14.68
CA GLY A 365 -39.15 34.76 -16.13
C GLY A 365 -39.38 33.46 -16.92
N SER A 366 -40.65 33.13 -17.14
CA SER A 366 -41.21 32.28 -18.22
C SER A 366 -40.77 30.83 -18.41
N ARG A 367 -41.60 29.96 -17.81
CA ARG A 367 -42.23 28.74 -18.35
C ARG A 367 -42.09 28.49 -19.87
N MET A 368 -41.57 27.31 -20.24
CA MET A 368 -42.34 26.36 -21.06
C MET A 368 -41.97 24.91 -20.72
N GLN A 369 -43.02 24.14 -20.45
CA GLN A 369 -43.03 22.74 -20.03
C GLN A 369 -42.75 21.82 -21.22
N VAL A 370 -42.07 20.69 -21.00
CA VAL A 370 -42.50 19.41 -21.59
C VAL A 370 -42.36 18.33 -20.52
N ALA A 371 -43.49 17.73 -20.17
CA ALA A 371 -43.62 16.65 -19.21
C ALA A 371 -43.35 15.30 -19.89
N SER A 372 -42.61 14.41 -19.22
CA SER A 372 -42.68 12.97 -19.44
C SER A 372 -43.08 12.33 -18.12
N ASN A 373 -44.38 12.05 -17.98
CA ASN A 373 -44.93 11.24 -16.91
C ASN A 373 -44.76 9.77 -17.29
N SER A 374 -44.08 9.01 -16.44
CA SER A 374 -44.18 7.55 -16.37
C SER A 374 -44.87 7.19 -15.05
N GLN A 375 -46.05 6.57 -15.13
CA GLN A 375 -46.60 5.65 -14.15
C GLN A 375 -47.07 4.45 -14.99
N GLY A 376 -46.58 3.23 -14.76
CA GLY A 376 -47.00 2.35 -13.66
C GLY A 376 -48.29 1.67 -14.09
N GLY A 377 -48.46 0.35 -14.12
CA GLY A 377 -47.67 -0.79 -13.67
C GLY A 377 -48.48 -2.07 -13.92
N GLU A 378 -47.88 -3.19 -13.53
CA GLU A 378 -48.51 -4.42 -13.02
C GLU A 378 -49.23 -5.43 -13.95
N GLY A 379 -48.96 -6.70 -13.61
CA GLY A 379 -49.72 -7.93 -13.93
C GLY A 379 -49.38 -8.53 -15.29
N GLY A 380 -48.87 -9.76 -15.44
CA GLY A 380 -49.12 -10.98 -14.68
C GLY A 380 -49.86 -11.96 -15.60
N ASN A 381 -49.35 -13.20 -15.68
CA ASN A 381 -49.96 -14.40 -16.29
C ASN A 381 -50.03 -14.45 -17.84
N GLU A 382 -49.96 -15.57 -18.55
CA GLU A 382 -49.71 -17.00 -18.30
C GLU A 382 -49.83 -17.69 -19.68
N GLU A 383 -49.01 -18.72 -19.89
CA GLU A 383 -49.20 -19.86 -20.79
C GLU A 383 -49.39 -19.76 -22.34
N VAL A 384 -48.42 -20.40 -23.03
CA VAL A 384 -48.55 -21.50 -24.02
C VAL A 384 -49.32 -21.24 -25.34
N ARG A 385 -48.61 -21.36 -26.49
CA ARG A 385 -48.79 -22.45 -27.49
C ARG A 385 -48.01 -22.24 -28.80
N LYS A 386 -47.29 -23.32 -29.18
CA LYS A 386 -47.03 -23.89 -30.53
C LYS A 386 -46.26 -23.01 -31.55
N ALA A 387 -45.06 -23.37 -32.03
CA ALA A 387 -44.63 -24.57 -32.78
C ALA A 387 -45.31 -24.76 -34.15
N GLU A 388 -44.57 -24.46 -35.23
CA GLU A 388 -44.47 -25.15 -36.54
C GLU A 388 -43.62 -24.23 -37.47
N LYS A 389 -42.38 -24.56 -37.87
CA LYS A 389 -41.84 -25.66 -38.70
C LYS A 389 -42.19 -25.52 -40.19
N GLN A 390 -41.18 -25.21 -41.01
CA GLN A 390 -40.79 -25.87 -42.29
C GLN A 390 -39.72 -25.00 -42.99
N GLU A 391 -38.50 -25.48 -43.17
CA GLU A 391 -38.00 -26.44 -44.19
C GLU A 391 -37.91 -25.86 -45.61
N GLY A 392 -36.75 -26.07 -46.25
CA GLY A 392 -36.50 -25.79 -47.68
C GLY A 392 -35.14 -25.10 -47.91
N ASN A 393 -33.98 -25.76 -47.78
CA ASN A 393 -33.41 -26.85 -48.58
C ASN A 393 -32.47 -26.35 -49.72
N ASN A 394 -31.35 -27.09 -49.85
CA ASN A 394 -30.31 -27.14 -50.89
C ASN A 394 -29.37 -25.94 -51.04
N GLY A 395 -28.04 -26.09 -50.95
CA GLY A 395 -27.18 -27.19 -51.42
C GLY A 395 -26.64 -26.82 -52.80
N GLY A 396 -25.35 -26.84 -53.13
CA GLY A 396 -24.10 -27.19 -52.46
C GLY A 396 -22.96 -27.11 -53.49
N LYS A 397 -21.72 -27.48 -53.09
CA LYS A 397 -20.58 -27.89 -53.95
C LYS A 397 -20.03 -26.81 -54.91
N ASN A 398 -18.79 -26.81 -55.36
CA ASN A 398 -17.47 -27.33 -55.01
C ASN A 398 -16.51 -26.57 -55.97
N GLU A 399 -15.22 -26.63 -55.66
CA GLU A 399 -14.08 -26.53 -56.60
C GLU A 399 -13.50 -25.16 -57.02
N ALA A 400 -12.16 -25.24 -57.08
CA ALA A 400 -11.11 -24.34 -57.57
C ALA A 400 -10.63 -23.22 -56.64
#